data_AF-A0ABC8AYH2-F1
#
_entry.id   AF-A0ABC8AYH2-F1
#
_cell.length_a   1.000
_cell.length_b   1.000
_cell.length_c   1.000
_cell.angle_alpha   90.00
_cell.angle_beta   90.00
_cell.angle_gamma   90.00
#
_symmetry.space_group_name_H-M   'P 1'
#
loop_
_entity.id
_entity.type
_entity.pdbx_description
1 polymer ?
#
loop_
_entity_poly.entity_id
_entity_poly.type
_entity_poly.pdbx_seq_one_letter_code
_entity_poly.pdbx_strand_id
1 'polypeptide(L)'
;MSDHLAAVAETTKLARVLGISDPIELDFLVDLPPAAIREYRERVTDRLFDRDTKRLRGIAAASKIVPVALSSKMAERAFGPVLCAAVASAVEPHRAVDIAKHLNATFLAECAVQLDPRRTADIIAAVPAKMVTDVARELLSRGDHITMGRFVHVVPEPALRTAAPVMSDPDLLRIGFLLEDKTAIDRVLHIVADRVAGVIRSAYDQNMWAEGIDLLDSIAPHNRAWIGDITAGLGGEVLDALINAVAELDAWATLLPITSAMSHDSLRLFAERPAVHGETTLAAIMDAALDGGQWVNLLPLASLLPPAQLAFIAARVGDQNDDRLGELIRDAHAADLWAAMIPVALALTDDNRRRFAGLPIMTEPEVLTAIITATADHDLWSQALPLVDALPEDTKPTLAALIGDLTREQLLAAVLTASRGDNIHTLVDIALAQDQPGRARILQLIDGMDDIEEFLSALTTDTPDVVWQALIQVHDEIPARLLAQLAERARELGRDDDANKLEPVPATTQ
;
A
#
# COMPACT_ATOMS: atom_id res chain seq x y z
N MET A 1 10.71 11.40 9.53
CA MET A 1 11.04 10.34 10.50
C MET A 1 11.73 9.15 9.82
N SER A 2 11.30 8.69 8.62
CA SER A 2 12.21 7.98 7.66
C SER A 2 13.56 8.71 7.56
N ASP A 3 13.52 10.04 7.43
CA ASP A 3 14.71 10.90 7.48
C ASP A 3 15.55 10.77 8.77
N HIS A 4 14.95 10.55 9.94
CA HIS A 4 15.70 10.44 11.20
C HIS A 4 16.46 9.11 11.25
N LEU A 5 15.80 7.99 10.93
CA LEU A 5 16.45 6.67 10.88
C LEU A 5 17.53 6.62 9.79
N ALA A 6 17.27 7.22 8.64
CA ALA A 6 18.28 7.40 7.59
C ALA A 6 19.45 8.27 8.08
N ALA A 7 19.20 9.32 8.86
CA ALA A 7 20.25 10.15 9.45
C ALA A 7 21.07 9.38 10.50
N VAL A 8 20.44 8.53 11.33
CA VAL A 8 21.14 7.63 12.26
C VAL A 8 22.06 6.67 11.49
N ALA A 9 21.57 6.08 10.40
CA ALA A 9 22.37 5.20 9.54
C ALA A 9 23.58 5.94 8.93
N GLU A 10 23.38 7.14 8.38
CA GLU A 10 24.46 7.94 7.78
C GLU A 10 25.45 8.46 8.83
N THR A 11 24.98 8.82 10.02
CA THR A 11 25.82 9.24 11.16
C THR A 11 26.68 8.09 11.65
N THR A 12 26.11 6.88 11.73
CA THR A 12 26.86 5.66 12.05
C THR A 12 27.96 5.38 11.02
N LYS A 13 27.67 5.54 9.73
CA LYS A 13 28.67 5.43 8.64
C LYS A 13 29.74 6.52 8.75
N LEU A 14 29.37 7.74 9.13
CA LEU A 14 30.31 8.86 9.28
C LEU A 14 31.25 8.67 10.48
N ALA A 15 30.73 8.25 11.64
CA ALA A 15 31.53 7.92 12.82
C ALA A 15 32.64 6.93 12.46
N ARG A 16 32.30 5.91 11.66
CA ARG A 16 33.27 4.92 11.15
C ARG A 16 34.35 5.55 10.28
N VAL A 17 34.00 6.44 9.35
CA VAL A 17 34.97 7.15 8.50
C VAL A 17 35.92 8.02 9.32
N LEU A 18 35.42 8.63 10.40
CA LEU A 18 36.20 9.49 11.29
C LEU A 18 37.01 8.71 12.35
N GLY A 19 36.82 7.40 12.46
CA GLY A 19 37.45 6.58 13.49
C GLY A 19 36.88 6.81 14.90
N ILE A 20 35.66 7.34 14.99
CA ILE A 20 34.92 7.54 16.24
C ILE A 20 34.31 6.20 16.65
N SER A 21 34.52 5.81 17.91
CA SER A 21 34.12 4.48 18.41
C SER A 21 32.67 4.45 18.87
N ASP A 22 32.16 5.56 19.37
CA ASP A 22 30.76 5.71 19.80
C ASP A 22 30.02 6.67 18.85
N PRO A 23 29.11 6.17 18.00
CA PRO A 23 28.31 7.01 17.11
C PRO A 23 27.51 8.10 17.83
N ILE A 24 27.18 7.92 19.11
CA ILE A 24 26.43 8.88 19.93
C ILE A 24 27.15 10.24 20.01
N GLU A 25 28.48 10.25 19.89
CA GLU A 25 29.23 11.52 19.82
C GLU A 25 28.80 12.41 18.64
N LEU A 26 28.18 11.82 17.62
CA LEU A 26 27.66 12.51 16.45
C LEU A 26 26.13 12.65 16.44
N ASP A 27 25.42 12.34 17.53
CA ASP A 27 23.95 12.41 17.60
C ASP A 27 23.41 13.81 17.28
N PHE A 28 24.20 14.86 17.53
CA PHE A 28 23.86 16.23 17.18
C PHE A 28 23.70 16.45 15.66
N LEU A 29 24.12 15.50 14.82
CA LEU A 29 23.93 15.52 13.36
C LEU A 29 22.63 14.85 12.91
N VAL A 30 21.96 14.07 13.77
CA VAL A 30 20.81 13.24 13.37
C VAL A 30 19.59 14.10 12.98
N ASP A 31 19.51 15.34 13.45
CA ASP A 31 18.48 16.31 13.04
C ASP A 31 18.74 16.96 11.65
N LEU A 32 19.87 16.64 11.01
CA LEU A 32 20.22 17.15 9.67
C LEU A 32 19.69 16.23 8.56
N PRO A 33 19.45 16.75 7.35
CA PRO A 33 19.04 15.93 6.22
C PRO A 33 20.05 14.79 5.93
N PRO A 34 19.61 13.52 5.81
CA PRO A 34 20.50 12.38 5.57
C PRO A 34 21.40 12.54 4.35
N ALA A 35 20.86 13.11 3.28
CA ALA A 35 21.59 13.39 2.05
C ALA A 35 22.78 14.34 2.28
N ALA A 36 22.66 15.31 3.19
CA ALA A 36 23.74 16.22 3.54
C ALA A 36 24.83 15.54 4.37
N ILE A 37 24.45 14.67 5.32
CA ILE A 37 25.39 13.86 6.11
C ILE A 37 26.17 12.92 5.18
N ARG A 38 25.47 12.30 4.24
CA ARG A 38 26.06 11.47 3.19
C ARG A 38 27.05 12.25 2.33
N GLU A 39 26.66 13.40 1.79
CA GLU A 39 27.54 14.25 0.97
C GLU A 39 28.79 14.66 1.76
N TYR A 40 28.62 15.05 3.03
CA TYR A 40 29.74 15.37 3.91
C TYR A 40 30.68 14.18 4.10
N ARG A 41 30.12 12.99 4.40
CA ARG A 41 30.88 11.73 4.54
C ARG A 41 31.67 11.40 3.28
N GLU A 42 31.07 11.55 2.10
CA GLU A 42 31.75 11.33 0.81
C GLU A 42 32.90 12.33 0.62
N ARG A 43 32.70 13.61 0.93
CA ARG A 43 33.75 14.65 0.84
C ARG A 43 34.88 14.44 1.85
N VAL A 44 34.58 13.97 3.06
CA VAL A 44 35.60 13.59 4.06
C VAL A 44 36.44 12.43 3.50
N THR A 45 35.78 11.40 2.96
CA THR A 45 36.44 10.25 2.33
C THR A 45 37.36 10.72 1.21
N ASP A 46 36.85 11.51 0.27
CA ASP A 46 37.65 12.02 -0.85
C ASP A 46 38.88 12.80 -0.37
N ARG A 47 38.72 13.69 0.63
CA ARG A 47 39.83 14.47 1.17
C ARG A 47 40.89 13.62 1.87
N LEU A 48 40.48 12.55 2.56
CA LEU A 48 41.39 11.61 3.22
C LEU A 48 42.22 10.80 2.19
N PHE A 49 41.60 10.38 1.08
CA PHE A 49 42.27 9.58 0.05
C PHE A 49 43.04 10.41 -1.00
N ASP A 50 42.58 11.62 -1.32
CA ASP A 50 43.18 12.45 -2.38
C ASP A 50 44.52 13.07 -1.95
N ARG A 51 44.75 13.20 -0.64
CA ARG A 51 45.99 13.78 -0.09
C ARG A 51 47.25 13.02 -0.53
N ASP A 52 47.14 11.71 -0.77
CA ASP A 52 48.29 10.83 -1.03
C ASP A 52 48.31 10.22 -2.44
N THR A 53 47.41 10.60 -3.35
CA THR A 53 47.21 9.97 -4.67
C THR A 53 48.49 9.84 -5.51
N LYS A 54 49.35 10.87 -5.54
CA LYS A 54 50.60 10.82 -6.32
C LYS A 54 51.57 9.74 -5.81
N ARG A 55 51.69 9.58 -4.49
CA ARG A 55 52.55 8.56 -3.88
C ARG A 55 51.96 7.16 -4.10
N LEU A 56 50.64 7.03 -3.92
CA LEU A 56 49.91 5.76 -4.12
C LEU A 56 50.02 5.25 -5.57
N ARG A 57 49.92 6.14 -6.57
CA ARG A 57 50.15 5.78 -7.98
C ARG A 57 51.57 5.29 -8.25
N GLY A 58 52.57 5.88 -7.59
CA GLY A 58 53.96 5.42 -7.68
C GLY A 58 54.13 3.99 -7.16
N ILE A 59 53.50 3.69 -6.02
CA ILE A 59 53.50 2.34 -5.42
C ILE A 59 52.77 1.35 -6.34
N ALA A 60 51.62 1.72 -6.88
CA ALA A 60 50.89 0.88 -7.83
C ALA A 60 51.67 0.62 -9.12
N ALA A 61 52.36 1.62 -9.66
CA ALA A 61 53.22 1.44 -10.83
C ALA A 61 54.40 0.51 -10.54
N ALA A 62 55.03 0.63 -9.37
CA ALA A 62 56.08 -0.28 -8.93
C ALA A 62 55.56 -1.71 -8.78
N SER A 63 54.30 -1.88 -8.33
CA SER A 63 53.68 -3.19 -8.18
C SER A 63 53.66 -3.97 -9.50
N LYS A 64 53.62 -3.31 -10.66
CA LYS A 64 53.60 -3.95 -12.00
C LYS A 64 54.84 -4.81 -12.28
N ILE A 65 55.97 -4.44 -11.70
CA ILE A 65 57.27 -5.06 -11.92
C ILE A 65 57.54 -6.15 -10.86
N VAL A 66 56.94 -6.04 -9.68
CA VAL A 66 57.15 -6.95 -8.56
C VAL A 66 56.31 -8.23 -8.72
N PRO A 67 56.88 -9.44 -8.58
CA PRO A 67 56.12 -10.69 -8.62
C PRO A 67 54.98 -10.74 -7.59
N VAL A 68 53.88 -11.41 -7.92
CA VAL A 68 52.68 -11.50 -7.07
C VAL A 68 52.99 -12.06 -5.68
N ALA A 69 53.79 -13.13 -5.60
CA ALA A 69 54.16 -13.76 -4.32
C ALA A 69 55.01 -12.86 -3.40
N LEU A 70 55.76 -11.91 -3.95
CA LEU A 70 56.48 -10.91 -3.15
C LEU A 70 55.55 -9.77 -2.75
N SER A 71 54.66 -9.36 -3.67
CA SER A 71 53.65 -8.33 -3.41
C SER A 71 52.69 -8.74 -2.29
N SER A 72 52.24 -10.00 -2.23
CA SER A 72 51.37 -10.48 -1.16
C SER A 72 52.07 -10.51 0.21
N LYS A 73 53.34 -10.93 0.27
CA LYS A 73 54.13 -10.87 1.51
C LYS A 73 54.36 -9.43 1.98
N MET A 74 54.60 -8.51 1.06
CA MET A 74 54.76 -7.08 1.38
C MET A 74 53.43 -6.47 1.84
N ALA A 75 52.30 -6.87 1.25
CA ALA A 75 50.98 -6.42 1.67
C ALA A 75 50.73 -6.73 3.16
N GLU A 76 50.90 -7.99 3.59
CA GLU A 76 50.66 -8.39 4.98
C GLU A 76 51.71 -7.83 5.95
N ARG A 77 53.00 -7.85 5.58
CA ARG A 77 54.09 -7.56 6.54
C ARG A 77 54.60 -6.13 6.54
N ALA A 78 54.42 -5.37 5.46
CA ALA A 78 55.03 -4.05 5.31
C ALA A 78 54.02 -2.91 5.12
N PHE A 79 52.94 -3.14 4.38
CA PHE A 79 51.94 -2.10 4.12
C PHE A 79 50.76 -2.13 5.11
N GLY A 80 50.30 -3.31 5.48
CA GLY A 80 49.12 -3.45 6.32
C GLY A 80 47.83 -3.03 5.59
N PRO A 81 46.65 -3.18 6.24
CA PRO A 81 45.35 -3.08 5.57
C PRO A 81 45.04 -1.69 5.00
N VAL A 82 45.38 -0.62 5.72
CA VAL A 82 45.09 0.77 5.33
C VAL A 82 45.83 1.15 4.04
N LEU A 83 47.13 0.89 3.96
CA LEU A 83 47.92 1.20 2.76
C LEU A 83 47.51 0.30 1.59
N CYS A 84 47.20 -0.98 1.84
CA CYS A 84 46.69 -1.88 0.81
C CYS A 84 45.37 -1.36 0.21
N ALA A 85 44.41 -0.95 1.04
CA ALA A 85 43.15 -0.37 0.57
C ALA A 85 43.35 0.93 -0.20
N ALA A 86 44.22 1.82 0.30
CA ALA A 86 44.51 3.10 -0.36
C ALA A 86 45.18 2.94 -1.74
N VAL A 87 46.00 1.90 -1.93
CA VAL A 87 46.65 1.63 -3.22
C VAL A 87 45.77 0.82 -4.16
N ALA A 88 44.77 0.08 -3.64
CA ALA A 88 43.96 -0.87 -4.42
C ALA A 88 43.37 -0.25 -5.69
N SER A 89 42.75 0.92 -5.61
CA SER A 89 42.11 1.58 -6.76
C SER A 89 43.09 2.03 -7.86
N ALA A 90 44.39 2.04 -7.57
CA ALA A 90 45.44 2.36 -8.55
C ALA A 90 46.07 1.11 -9.20
N VAL A 91 45.71 -0.09 -8.72
CA VAL A 91 46.19 -1.38 -9.25
C VAL A 91 45.18 -1.92 -10.27
N GLU A 92 45.69 -2.52 -11.35
CA GLU A 92 44.83 -3.16 -12.37
C GLU A 92 44.00 -4.31 -11.74
N PRO A 93 42.70 -4.44 -12.06
CA PRO A 93 41.79 -5.38 -11.38
C PRO A 93 42.28 -6.81 -11.30
N HIS A 94 42.73 -7.38 -12.41
CA HIS A 94 43.26 -8.75 -12.45
C HIS A 94 44.45 -8.94 -11.52
N ARG A 95 45.35 -7.94 -11.46
CA ARG A 95 46.54 -8.00 -10.60
C ARG A 95 46.17 -7.88 -9.13
N ALA A 96 45.23 -7.00 -8.79
CA ALA A 96 44.71 -6.85 -7.43
C ALA A 96 44.11 -8.18 -6.94
N VAL A 97 43.30 -8.84 -7.78
CA VAL A 97 42.71 -10.16 -7.49
C VAL A 97 43.79 -11.23 -7.33
N ASP A 98 44.82 -11.26 -8.17
CA ASP A 98 45.91 -12.22 -8.04
C ASP A 98 46.72 -12.05 -6.76
N ILE A 99 46.94 -10.81 -6.30
CA ILE A 99 47.54 -10.54 -4.99
C ILE A 99 46.61 -11.04 -3.89
N ALA A 100 45.31 -10.69 -3.96
CA ALA A 100 44.31 -11.05 -2.96
C ALA A 100 44.17 -12.57 -2.76
N LYS A 101 44.32 -13.39 -3.81
CA LYS A 101 44.30 -14.87 -3.72
C LYS A 101 45.36 -15.46 -2.77
N HIS A 102 46.41 -14.70 -2.46
CA HIS A 102 47.49 -15.12 -1.58
C HIS A 102 47.39 -14.53 -0.18
N LEU A 103 46.38 -13.70 0.09
CA LEU A 103 46.14 -13.08 1.39
C LEU A 103 45.08 -13.89 2.15
N ASN A 104 45.19 -13.90 3.47
CA ASN A 104 44.20 -14.57 4.32
C ASN A 104 42.91 -13.74 4.47
N ALA A 105 41.79 -14.40 4.79
CA ALA A 105 40.48 -13.76 4.89
C ALA A 105 40.42 -12.68 5.99
N THR A 106 41.11 -12.89 7.11
CA THR A 106 41.24 -11.93 8.22
C THR A 106 41.83 -10.59 7.74
N PHE A 107 42.94 -10.65 7.00
CA PHE A 107 43.59 -9.47 6.42
C PHE A 107 42.75 -8.83 5.31
N LEU A 108 42.09 -9.63 4.47
CA LEU A 108 41.20 -9.12 3.43
C LEU A 108 39.99 -8.40 4.02
N ALA A 109 39.42 -8.88 5.13
CA ALA A 109 38.35 -8.19 5.84
C ALA A 109 38.83 -6.85 6.43
N GLU A 110 40.02 -6.81 7.01
CA GLU A 110 40.63 -5.54 7.47
C GLU A 110 40.86 -4.56 6.31
N CYS A 111 41.26 -5.06 5.14
CA CYS A 111 41.35 -4.24 3.93
C CYS A 111 39.97 -3.72 3.50
N ALA A 112 38.94 -4.58 3.53
CA ALA A 112 37.59 -4.23 3.11
C ALA A 112 37.00 -3.07 3.93
N VAL A 113 37.25 -3.04 5.24
CA VAL A 113 36.83 -1.93 6.13
C VAL A 113 37.35 -0.58 5.64
N GLN A 114 38.60 -0.56 5.15
CA GLN A 114 39.32 0.65 4.73
C GLN A 114 39.06 1.01 3.27
N LEU A 115 38.48 0.10 2.48
CA LEU A 115 38.30 0.29 1.06
C LEU A 115 37.18 1.29 0.77
N ASP A 116 37.31 2.05 -0.32
CA ASP A 116 36.19 2.79 -0.92
C ASP A 116 35.61 1.94 -2.08
N PRO A 117 34.43 1.31 -1.90
CA PRO A 117 33.83 0.45 -2.91
C PRO A 117 33.60 1.17 -4.25
N ARG A 118 33.37 2.50 -4.24
CA ARG A 118 33.14 3.31 -5.45
C ARG A 118 34.38 3.33 -6.34
N ARG A 119 35.57 3.38 -5.73
CA ARG A 119 36.86 3.47 -6.43
C ARG A 119 37.44 2.10 -6.80
N THR A 120 36.87 1.01 -6.28
CA THR A 120 37.36 -0.36 -6.47
C THR A 120 36.32 -1.31 -7.04
N ALA A 121 35.23 -0.79 -7.62
CA ALA A 121 34.14 -1.59 -8.17
C ALA A 121 34.63 -2.66 -9.16
N ASP A 122 35.54 -2.31 -10.08
CA ASP A 122 36.11 -3.25 -11.06
C ASP A 122 36.92 -4.39 -10.41
N ILE A 123 37.62 -4.10 -9.30
CA ILE A 123 38.33 -5.13 -8.54
C ILE A 123 37.32 -6.06 -7.89
N ILE A 124 36.33 -5.50 -7.18
CA ILE A 124 35.31 -6.25 -6.44
C ILE A 124 34.50 -7.14 -7.38
N ALA A 125 34.14 -6.63 -8.57
CA ALA A 125 33.43 -7.38 -9.59
C ALA A 125 34.21 -8.61 -10.09
N ALA A 126 35.54 -8.56 -10.03
CA ALA A 126 36.43 -9.66 -10.43
C ALA A 126 36.80 -10.61 -9.27
N VAL A 127 36.40 -10.31 -8.02
CA VAL A 127 36.69 -11.17 -6.87
C VAL A 127 35.88 -12.47 -6.95
N PRO A 128 36.49 -13.66 -6.80
CA PRO A 128 35.76 -14.92 -6.77
C PRO A 128 34.75 -15.00 -5.62
N ALA A 129 33.55 -15.55 -5.88
CA ALA A 129 32.46 -15.66 -4.91
C ALA A 129 32.86 -16.33 -3.58
N LYS A 130 33.74 -17.34 -3.63
CA LYS A 130 34.27 -17.99 -2.42
C LYS A 130 35.05 -17.00 -1.54
N MET A 131 35.89 -16.15 -2.14
CA MET A 131 36.66 -15.15 -1.40
C MET A 131 35.74 -14.10 -0.78
N VAL A 132 34.69 -13.67 -1.49
CA VAL A 132 33.64 -12.79 -0.93
C VAL A 132 33.00 -13.43 0.29
N THR A 133 32.67 -14.73 0.21
CA THR A 133 32.05 -15.48 1.32
C THR A 133 32.98 -15.62 2.52
N ASP A 134 34.26 -15.89 2.29
CA ASP A 134 35.27 -16.01 3.34
C ASP A 134 35.49 -14.67 4.06
N VAL A 135 35.54 -13.56 3.31
CA VAL A 135 35.60 -12.20 3.89
C VAL A 135 34.31 -11.85 4.63
N ALA A 136 33.14 -12.18 4.08
CA ALA A 136 31.86 -11.95 4.73
C ALA A 136 31.78 -12.65 6.10
N ARG A 137 32.27 -13.90 6.21
CA ARG A 137 32.31 -14.64 7.48
C ARG A 137 33.16 -13.92 8.54
N GLU A 138 34.28 -13.35 8.13
CA GLU A 138 35.15 -12.59 9.04
C GLU A 138 34.53 -11.24 9.44
N LEU A 139 33.85 -10.55 8.53
CA LEU A 139 33.13 -9.31 8.87
C LEU A 139 31.97 -9.60 9.84
N LEU A 140 31.23 -10.69 9.62
CA LEU A 140 30.14 -11.13 10.51
C LEU A 140 30.64 -11.50 11.91
N SER A 141 31.78 -12.21 12.03
CA SER A 141 32.33 -12.57 13.35
C SER A 141 32.75 -11.34 14.17
N ARG A 142 32.96 -10.20 13.51
CA ARG A 142 33.27 -8.89 14.11
C ARG A 142 32.05 -7.98 14.25
N GLY A 143 30.87 -8.39 13.77
CA GLY A 143 29.66 -7.57 13.71
C GLY A 143 29.75 -6.38 12.76
N ASP A 144 30.60 -6.44 11.72
CA ASP A 144 30.82 -5.31 10.81
C ASP A 144 29.80 -5.28 9.65
N HIS A 145 28.52 -5.13 9.99
CA HIS A 145 27.43 -5.00 9.02
C HIS A 145 27.53 -3.72 8.19
N ILE A 146 28.16 -2.67 8.73
CA ILE A 146 28.40 -1.40 8.03
C ILE A 146 29.25 -1.62 6.79
N THR A 147 30.38 -2.32 6.93
CA THR A 147 31.25 -2.64 5.79
C THR A 147 30.50 -3.51 4.79
N MET A 148 29.73 -4.50 5.25
CA MET A 148 28.95 -5.35 4.36
C MET A 148 27.91 -4.56 3.55
N GLY A 149 27.12 -3.71 4.20
CA GLY A 149 26.11 -2.85 3.55
C GLY A 149 26.70 -1.89 2.51
N ARG A 150 27.94 -1.43 2.73
CA ARG A 150 28.66 -0.56 1.77
C ARG A 150 29.01 -1.25 0.45
N PHE A 151 29.23 -2.56 0.47
CA PHE A 151 29.70 -3.32 -0.69
C PHE A 151 28.56 -3.89 -1.54
N VAL A 152 27.34 -4.00 -1.01
CA VAL A 152 26.23 -4.70 -1.68
C VAL A 152 25.97 -4.23 -3.11
N HIS A 153 26.06 -2.92 -3.38
CA HIS A 153 25.82 -2.37 -4.71
C HIS A 153 26.89 -2.77 -5.75
N VAL A 154 28.13 -3.01 -5.33
CA VAL A 154 29.26 -3.30 -6.23
C VAL A 154 29.64 -4.79 -6.30
N VAL A 155 29.12 -5.62 -5.40
CA VAL A 155 29.33 -7.06 -5.42
C VAL A 155 28.37 -7.71 -6.45
N PRO A 156 28.88 -8.50 -7.41
CA PRO A 156 28.02 -9.17 -8.37
C PRO A 156 27.02 -10.13 -7.73
N GLU A 157 25.81 -10.22 -8.30
CA GLU A 157 24.73 -11.07 -7.81
C GLU A 157 25.14 -12.54 -7.54
N PRO A 158 25.91 -13.24 -8.41
CA PRO A 158 26.34 -14.60 -8.11
C PRO A 158 27.17 -14.73 -6.83
N ALA A 159 27.97 -13.71 -6.51
CA ALA A 159 28.75 -13.67 -5.28
C ALA A 159 27.86 -13.35 -4.07
N LEU A 160 26.89 -12.42 -4.20
CA LEU A 160 25.88 -12.16 -3.17
C LEU A 160 25.07 -13.42 -2.85
N ARG A 161 24.59 -14.16 -3.86
CA ARG A 161 23.87 -15.44 -3.68
C ARG A 161 24.71 -16.50 -2.97
N THR A 162 26.02 -16.53 -3.23
CA THR A 162 26.93 -17.48 -2.58
C THR A 162 27.22 -17.09 -1.13
N ALA A 163 27.26 -15.78 -0.82
CA ALA A 163 27.55 -15.28 0.52
C ALA A 163 26.31 -15.23 1.43
N ALA A 164 25.11 -15.03 0.89
CA ALA A 164 23.88 -14.90 1.68
C ALA A 164 23.65 -16.07 2.68
N PRO A 165 23.92 -17.35 2.36
CA PRO A 165 23.74 -18.45 3.29
C PRO A 165 24.60 -18.40 4.57
N VAL A 166 25.68 -17.60 4.60
CA VAL A 166 26.49 -17.45 5.83
C VAL A 166 25.92 -16.41 6.80
N MET A 167 24.90 -15.66 6.39
CA MET A 167 24.26 -14.60 7.17
C MET A 167 23.00 -15.13 7.86
N SER A 168 22.80 -14.75 9.12
CA SER A 168 21.52 -14.95 9.81
C SER A 168 20.47 -13.94 9.32
N ASP A 169 19.19 -14.19 9.59
CA ASP A 169 18.11 -13.26 9.22
C ASP A 169 18.27 -11.85 9.84
N PRO A 170 18.67 -11.70 11.12
CA PRO A 170 19.01 -10.40 11.70
C PRO A 170 20.20 -9.72 11.00
N ASP A 171 21.21 -10.49 10.56
CA ASP A 171 22.34 -9.91 9.83
C ASP A 171 21.87 -9.32 8.51
N LEU A 172 21.00 -10.02 7.78
CA LEU A 172 20.43 -9.54 6.52
C LEU A 172 19.64 -8.24 6.74
N LEU A 173 18.85 -8.15 7.81
CA LEU A 173 18.10 -6.94 8.17
C LEU A 173 19.05 -5.76 8.44
N ARG A 174 20.08 -5.95 9.27
CA ARG A 174 21.07 -4.89 9.59
C ARG A 174 21.84 -4.44 8.36
N ILE A 175 22.24 -5.37 7.51
CA ILE A 175 22.95 -5.05 6.25
C ILE A 175 22.05 -4.26 5.32
N GLY A 176 20.76 -4.63 5.21
CA GLY A 176 19.74 -3.90 4.45
C GLY A 176 19.58 -2.45 4.95
N PHE A 177 19.43 -2.28 6.26
CA PHE A 177 19.35 -0.95 6.88
C PHE A 177 20.59 -0.09 6.59
N LEU A 178 21.77 -0.70 6.56
CA LEU A 178 23.06 -0.02 6.34
C LEU A 178 23.49 0.08 4.87
N LEU A 179 22.62 -0.24 3.90
CA LEU A 179 22.94 -0.15 2.48
C LEU A 179 23.48 1.25 2.11
N GLU A 180 24.55 1.26 1.31
CA GLU A 180 25.06 2.51 0.74
C GLU A 180 24.11 3.07 -0.31
N ASP A 181 23.48 2.20 -1.09
CA ASP A 181 22.51 2.57 -2.11
C ASP A 181 21.23 1.76 -1.86
N LYS A 182 20.21 2.43 -1.35
CA LYS A 182 18.91 1.83 -1.02
C LYS A 182 18.17 1.34 -2.26
N THR A 183 18.47 1.84 -3.46
CA THR A 183 17.88 1.33 -4.70
C THR A 183 18.31 -0.12 -5.01
N ALA A 184 19.37 -0.61 -4.34
CA ALA A 184 19.77 -2.00 -4.41
C ALA A 184 18.80 -2.97 -3.71
N ILE A 185 17.87 -2.48 -2.89
CA ILE A 185 17.04 -3.32 -2.03
C ILE A 185 16.23 -4.34 -2.83
N ASP A 186 15.61 -3.95 -3.95
CA ASP A 186 14.81 -4.88 -4.77
C ASP A 186 15.64 -6.04 -5.32
N ARG A 187 16.86 -5.74 -5.77
CA ARG A 187 17.80 -6.77 -6.23
C ARG A 187 18.15 -7.73 -5.10
N VAL A 188 18.38 -7.22 -3.89
CA VAL A 188 18.75 -8.04 -2.73
C VAL A 188 17.56 -8.86 -2.24
N LEU A 189 16.36 -8.31 -2.24
CA LEU A 189 15.13 -9.02 -1.85
C LEU A 189 14.92 -10.29 -2.69
N HIS A 190 15.14 -10.23 -4.01
CA HIS A 190 15.07 -11.42 -4.87
C HIS A 190 16.24 -12.42 -4.68
N ILE A 191 17.36 -11.98 -4.11
CA ILE A 191 18.47 -12.87 -3.75
C ILE A 191 18.11 -13.73 -2.55
N VAL A 192 17.40 -13.15 -1.58
CA VAL A 192 17.05 -13.78 -0.29
C VAL A 192 15.54 -14.05 -0.16
N ALA A 193 14.84 -14.27 -1.28
CA ALA A 193 13.38 -14.36 -1.32
C ALA A 193 12.81 -15.44 -0.38
N ASP A 194 13.50 -16.58 -0.25
CA ASP A 194 13.15 -17.68 0.65
C ASP A 194 13.35 -17.36 2.14
N ARG A 195 14.11 -16.30 2.45
CA ARG A 195 14.47 -15.86 3.80
C ARG A 195 13.70 -14.65 4.27
N VAL A 196 12.96 -13.94 3.40
CA VAL A 196 12.24 -12.70 3.77
C VAL A 196 11.30 -12.89 4.96
N ALA A 197 10.58 -14.01 5.02
CA ALA A 197 9.74 -14.34 6.16
C ALA A 197 10.53 -14.42 7.49
N GLY A 198 11.74 -14.99 7.46
CA GLY A 198 12.63 -15.05 8.62
C GLY A 198 13.24 -13.70 8.98
N VAL A 199 13.53 -12.86 7.98
CA VAL A 199 13.99 -11.47 8.17
C VAL A 199 12.92 -10.62 8.86
N ILE A 200 11.67 -10.68 8.42
CA ILE A 200 10.55 -9.98 9.06
C ILE A 200 10.34 -10.51 10.48
N ARG A 201 10.36 -11.83 10.67
CA ARG A 201 10.27 -12.43 12.02
C ARG A 201 11.41 -11.98 12.94
N SER A 202 12.61 -11.78 12.40
CA SER A 202 13.75 -11.24 13.18
C SER A 202 13.53 -9.80 13.62
N ALA A 203 12.81 -8.99 12.83
CA ALA A 203 12.42 -7.64 13.25
C ALA A 203 11.52 -7.69 14.50
N TYR A 204 10.60 -8.65 14.55
CA TYR A 204 9.77 -8.92 15.72
C TYR A 204 10.60 -9.48 16.90
N ASP A 205 11.28 -10.60 16.70
CA ASP A 205 11.97 -11.33 17.78
C ASP A 205 13.10 -10.53 18.44
N GLN A 206 13.71 -9.58 17.71
CA GLN A 206 14.84 -8.77 18.19
C GLN A 206 14.53 -7.28 18.33
N ASN A 207 13.25 -6.88 18.21
CA ASN A 207 12.82 -5.49 18.32
C ASN A 207 13.57 -4.54 17.34
N MET A 208 13.70 -4.96 16.08
CA MET A 208 14.37 -4.23 15.01
C MET A 208 13.38 -3.67 13.97
N TRP A 209 12.20 -3.26 14.43
CA TRP A 209 11.17 -2.71 13.53
C TRP A 209 11.58 -1.40 12.90
N ALA A 210 12.38 -0.58 13.60
CA ALA A 210 12.89 0.67 13.03
C ALA A 210 13.70 0.40 11.74
N GLU A 211 14.61 -0.57 11.77
CA GLU A 211 15.39 -1.00 10.61
C GLU A 211 14.50 -1.58 9.50
N GLY A 212 13.48 -2.37 9.86
CA GLY A 212 12.53 -2.93 8.90
C GLY A 212 11.69 -1.85 8.21
N ILE A 213 11.15 -0.91 8.97
CA ILE A 213 10.29 0.18 8.48
C ILE A 213 11.09 1.15 7.61
N ASP A 214 12.33 1.47 7.96
CA ASP A 214 13.23 2.25 7.09
C ASP A 214 13.41 1.60 5.71
N LEU A 215 13.50 0.27 5.65
CA LEU A 215 13.62 -0.44 4.38
C LEU A 215 12.34 -0.38 3.56
N LEU A 216 11.16 -0.35 4.18
CA LEU A 216 9.87 -0.32 3.49
C LEU A 216 9.74 0.87 2.53
N ASP A 217 10.29 2.02 2.90
CA ASP A 217 10.29 3.25 2.07
C ASP A 217 11.06 3.07 0.76
N SER A 218 12.03 2.15 0.76
CA SER A 218 12.88 1.85 -0.40
C SER A 218 12.34 0.71 -1.28
N ILE A 219 11.27 0.01 -0.86
CA ILE A 219 10.71 -1.12 -1.61
C ILE A 219 9.91 -0.63 -2.80
N ALA A 220 10.25 -1.11 -4.00
CA ALA A 220 9.52 -0.72 -5.19
C ALA A 220 8.05 -1.19 -5.17
N PRO A 221 7.13 -0.45 -5.82
CA PRO A 221 5.69 -0.75 -5.79
C PRO A 221 5.33 -2.20 -6.12
N HIS A 222 6.02 -2.83 -7.09
CA HIS A 222 5.75 -4.20 -7.51
C HIS A 222 6.05 -5.28 -6.45
N ASN A 223 6.87 -4.96 -5.44
CA ASN A 223 7.22 -5.87 -4.35
C ASN A 223 6.36 -5.67 -3.09
N ARG A 224 5.58 -4.58 -3.00
CA ARG A 224 4.82 -4.21 -1.79
C ARG A 224 3.78 -5.26 -1.40
N ALA A 225 3.01 -5.75 -2.38
CA ALA A 225 2.01 -6.80 -2.19
C ALA A 225 2.64 -8.05 -1.56
N TRP A 226 3.74 -8.52 -2.14
CA TRP A 226 4.47 -9.70 -1.69
C TRP A 226 5.00 -9.56 -0.25
N ILE A 227 5.56 -8.41 0.10
CA ILE A 227 6.06 -8.14 1.45
C ILE A 227 4.91 -8.05 2.46
N GLY A 228 3.84 -7.35 2.11
CA GLY A 228 2.65 -7.22 2.95
C GLY A 228 1.99 -8.57 3.22
N ASP A 229 1.82 -9.39 2.18
CA ASP A 229 1.22 -10.73 2.27
C ASP A 229 2.08 -11.69 3.11
N ILE A 230 3.41 -11.67 2.96
CA ILE A 230 4.30 -12.44 3.84
C ILE A 230 4.12 -11.99 5.28
N THR A 231 4.11 -10.68 5.54
CA THR A 231 4.00 -10.13 6.90
C THR A 231 2.69 -10.56 7.56
N ALA A 232 1.57 -10.48 6.84
CA ALA A 232 0.28 -10.97 7.35
C ALA A 232 0.28 -12.48 7.61
N GLY A 233 0.90 -13.26 6.73
CA GLY A 233 1.04 -14.71 6.88
C GLY A 233 1.90 -15.16 8.07
N LEU A 234 2.72 -14.27 8.66
CA LEU A 234 3.52 -14.57 9.86
C LEU A 234 2.70 -14.59 11.15
N GLY A 235 1.48 -14.03 11.14
CA GLY A 235 0.52 -14.11 12.23
C GLY A 235 0.25 -12.79 12.94
N GLY A 236 -0.80 -12.80 13.77
CA GLY A 236 -1.34 -11.59 14.41
C GLY A 236 -0.38 -10.88 15.38
N GLU A 237 0.49 -11.61 16.07
CA GLU A 237 1.47 -10.99 16.99
C GLU A 237 2.50 -10.14 16.24
N VAL A 238 2.95 -10.61 15.07
CA VAL A 238 3.88 -9.86 14.22
C VAL A 238 3.20 -8.61 13.65
N LEU A 239 1.94 -8.73 13.23
CA LEU A 239 1.16 -7.57 12.76
C LEU A 239 0.93 -6.54 13.88
N ASP A 240 0.55 -6.97 15.08
CA ASP A 240 0.36 -6.05 16.22
C ASP A 240 1.66 -5.32 16.56
N ALA A 241 2.78 -6.04 16.60
CA ALA A 241 4.09 -5.44 16.86
C ALA A 241 4.50 -4.45 15.78
N LEU A 242 4.24 -4.77 14.50
CA LEU A 242 4.45 -3.83 13.39
C LEU A 242 3.57 -2.59 13.54
N ILE A 243 2.28 -2.74 13.82
CA ILE A 243 1.34 -1.62 13.98
C ILE A 243 1.79 -0.72 15.14
N ASN A 244 2.16 -1.30 16.27
CA ASN A 244 2.66 -0.55 17.42
C ASN A 244 3.96 0.18 17.09
N ALA A 245 4.91 -0.49 16.42
CA ALA A 245 6.16 0.14 16.01
C ALA A 245 5.93 1.28 15.00
N VAL A 246 5.02 1.11 14.04
CA VAL A 246 4.64 2.16 13.09
C VAL A 246 3.98 3.34 13.78
N ALA A 247 3.15 3.09 14.80
CA ALA A 247 2.55 4.15 15.60
C ALA A 247 3.58 4.88 16.47
N GLU A 248 4.48 4.17 17.13
CA GLU A 248 5.57 4.76 17.94
C GLU A 248 6.55 5.58 17.10
N LEU A 249 6.80 5.13 15.87
CA LEU A 249 7.71 5.79 14.95
C LEU A 249 7.00 6.88 14.13
N ASP A 250 5.68 6.96 14.06
CA ASP A 250 4.96 7.85 13.12
C ASP A 250 5.28 7.52 11.64
N ALA A 251 5.16 6.23 11.29
CA ALA A 251 5.54 5.70 9.98
C ALA A 251 4.36 5.30 9.09
N TRP A 252 3.15 5.82 9.37
CA TRP A 252 1.94 5.43 8.63
C TRP A 252 2.00 5.77 7.15
N ALA A 253 2.66 6.88 6.79
CA ALA A 253 2.89 7.25 5.40
C ALA A 253 3.71 6.19 4.63
N THR A 254 4.59 5.45 5.32
CA THR A 254 5.37 4.35 4.75
C THR A 254 4.58 3.05 4.70
N LEU A 255 3.75 2.76 5.71
CA LEU A 255 3.00 1.50 5.79
C LEU A 255 1.76 1.48 4.87
N LEU A 256 1.04 2.59 4.73
CA LEU A 256 -0.22 2.64 3.96
C LEU A 256 -0.07 2.18 2.49
N PRO A 257 0.97 2.59 1.74
CA PRO A 257 1.20 2.08 0.39
C PRO A 257 1.48 0.57 0.30
N ILE A 258 1.86 -0.07 1.41
CA ILE A 258 2.06 -1.52 1.48
C ILE A 258 0.74 -2.19 1.78
N THR A 259 -0.02 -1.67 2.75
CA THR A 259 -1.34 -2.23 3.07
C THR A 259 -2.30 -2.14 1.89
N SER A 260 -2.26 -1.06 1.11
CA SER A 260 -3.09 -0.90 -0.09
C SER A 260 -2.76 -1.91 -1.20
N ALA A 261 -1.53 -2.43 -1.22
CA ALA A 261 -1.08 -3.39 -2.22
C ALA A 261 -1.30 -4.86 -1.80
N MET A 262 -1.67 -5.12 -0.54
CA MET A 262 -1.88 -6.47 -0.03
C MET A 262 -3.05 -7.17 -0.73
N SER A 263 -3.00 -8.50 -0.77
CA SER A 263 -4.16 -9.33 -1.12
C SER A 263 -5.33 -9.04 -0.16
N HIS A 264 -6.56 -9.23 -0.64
CA HIS A 264 -7.77 -8.98 0.15
C HIS A 264 -7.77 -9.77 1.48
N ASP A 265 -7.34 -11.03 1.46
CA ASP A 265 -7.24 -11.87 2.68
C ASP A 265 -6.22 -11.31 3.68
N SER A 266 -5.05 -10.90 3.21
CA SER A 266 -4.02 -10.34 4.08
C SER A 266 -4.41 -8.98 4.64
N LEU A 267 -5.06 -8.14 3.81
CA LEU A 267 -5.57 -6.85 4.26
C LEU A 267 -6.70 -7.01 5.28
N ARG A 268 -7.56 -8.03 5.12
CA ARG A 268 -8.57 -8.39 6.12
C ARG A 268 -7.92 -8.81 7.44
N LEU A 269 -6.89 -9.65 7.43
CA LEU A 269 -6.15 -10.02 8.64
C LEU A 269 -5.53 -8.80 9.35
N PHE A 270 -5.06 -7.82 8.59
CA PHE A 270 -4.58 -6.55 9.11
C PHE A 270 -5.71 -5.70 9.70
N ALA A 271 -6.83 -5.55 8.96
CA ALA A 271 -7.99 -4.78 9.38
C ALA A 271 -8.67 -5.35 10.64
N GLU A 272 -8.61 -6.67 10.86
CA GLU A 272 -9.16 -7.33 12.05
C GLU A 272 -8.31 -7.13 13.32
N ARG A 273 -7.10 -6.55 13.21
CA ARG A 273 -6.21 -6.37 14.38
C ARG A 273 -6.76 -5.30 15.32
N PRO A 274 -6.92 -5.61 16.64
CA PRO A 274 -7.35 -4.63 17.63
C PRO A 274 -6.45 -3.39 17.70
N ALA A 275 -5.15 -3.53 17.38
CA ALA A 275 -4.19 -2.42 17.37
C ALA A 275 -4.54 -1.34 16.32
N VAL A 276 -5.18 -1.71 15.20
CA VAL A 276 -5.66 -0.75 14.19
C VAL A 276 -6.92 -0.02 14.65
N HIS A 277 -7.74 -0.65 15.50
CA HIS A 277 -9.04 -0.11 15.94
C HIS A 277 -8.93 0.99 17.00
N GLY A 278 -7.74 1.19 17.57
CA GLY A 278 -7.49 2.23 18.56
C GLY A 278 -7.68 3.63 17.97
N GLU A 279 -8.35 4.52 18.71
CA GLU A 279 -8.65 5.88 18.25
C GLU A 279 -7.38 6.68 17.91
N THR A 280 -6.33 6.57 18.75
CA THR A 280 -5.02 7.19 18.47
C THR A 280 -4.40 6.67 17.18
N THR A 281 -4.50 5.35 16.94
CA THR A 281 -3.98 4.72 15.73
C THR A 281 -4.74 5.21 14.50
N LEU A 282 -6.07 5.21 14.54
CA LEU A 282 -6.91 5.71 13.45
C LEU A 282 -6.70 7.19 13.20
N ALA A 283 -6.50 8.00 14.24
CA ALA A 283 -6.16 9.41 14.08
C ALA A 283 -4.84 9.57 13.30
N ALA A 284 -3.78 8.84 13.68
CA ALA A 284 -2.50 8.89 12.98
C ALA A 284 -2.59 8.39 11.53
N ILE A 285 -3.37 7.33 11.29
CA ILE A 285 -3.68 6.84 9.93
C ILE A 285 -4.39 7.92 9.11
N MET A 286 -5.40 8.58 9.69
CA MET A 286 -6.15 9.64 9.02
C MET A 286 -5.30 10.86 8.73
N ASP A 287 -4.41 11.26 9.63
CA ASP A 287 -3.50 12.38 9.43
C ASP A 287 -2.50 12.05 8.30
N ALA A 288 -1.94 10.84 8.27
CA ALA A 288 -1.11 10.38 7.15
C ALA A 288 -1.88 10.32 5.81
N ALA A 289 -3.17 9.94 5.84
CA ALA A 289 -4.01 9.86 4.66
C ALA A 289 -4.40 11.25 4.11
N LEU A 290 -4.87 12.14 4.99
CA LEU A 290 -5.39 13.45 4.60
C LEU A 290 -4.28 14.47 4.37
N ASP A 291 -3.27 14.53 5.23
CA ASP A 291 -2.19 15.53 5.16
C ASP A 291 -0.99 14.98 4.37
N GLY A 292 -0.72 13.68 4.48
CA GLY A 292 0.39 13.00 3.80
C GLY A 292 0.07 12.49 2.39
N GLY A 293 -1.13 12.75 1.86
CA GLY A 293 -1.54 12.35 0.51
C GLY A 293 -1.72 10.84 0.33
N GLN A 294 -1.96 10.10 1.41
CA GLN A 294 -2.15 8.65 1.39
C GLN A 294 -3.63 8.22 1.32
N TRP A 295 -4.55 9.14 1.02
CA TRP A 295 -5.99 8.88 0.96
C TRP A 295 -6.36 7.65 0.14
N VAL A 296 -5.86 7.57 -1.10
CA VAL A 296 -6.07 6.43 -2.01
C VAL A 296 -5.55 5.11 -1.40
N ASN A 297 -4.46 5.17 -0.63
CA ASN A 297 -3.88 4.00 0.02
C ASN A 297 -4.62 3.57 1.31
N LEU A 298 -5.38 4.47 1.94
CA LEU A 298 -6.22 4.15 3.09
C LEU A 298 -7.52 3.44 2.69
N LEU A 299 -8.13 3.82 1.57
CA LEU A 299 -9.48 3.38 1.21
C LEU A 299 -9.69 1.86 1.21
N PRO A 300 -8.79 1.02 0.63
CA PRO A 300 -8.92 -0.43 0.70
C PRO A 300 -8.96 -0.98 2.14
N LEU A 301 -8.23 -0.36 3.06
CA LEU A 301 -8.25 -0.73 4.47
C LEU A 301 -9.56 -0.28 5.12
N ALA A 302 -10.01 0.95 4.84
CA ALA A 302 -11.22 1.52 5.43
C ALA A 302 -12.45 0.64 5.19
N SER A 303 -12.62 0.11 3.98
CA SER A 303 -13.78 -0.74 3.63
C SER A 303 -13.86 -2.06 4.40
N LEU A 304 -12.77 -2.49 5.03
CA LEU A 304 -12.71 -3.71 5.84
C LEU A 304 -12.81 -3.44 7.35
N LEU A 305 -12.86 -2.17 7.76
CA LEU A 305 -12.96 -1.82 9.18
C LEU A 305 -14.40 -1.98 9.69
N PRO A 306 -14.59 -2.28 11.00
CA PRO A 306 -15.92 -2.37 11.57
C PRO A 306 -16.66 -1.01 11.57
N PRO A 307 -18.00 -1.01 11.70
CA PRO A 307 -18.82 0.20 11.55
C PRO A 307 -18.41 1.37 12.45
N ALA A 308 -17.96 1.11 13.68
CA ALA A 308 -17.55 2.17 14.61
C ALA A 308 -16.29 2.91 14.12
N GLN A 309 -15.31 2.18 13.56
CA GLN A 309 -14.08 2.74 13.01
C GLN A 309 -14.34 3.42 11.66
N LEU A 310 -15.22 2.86 10.83
CA LEU A 310 -15.70 3.53 9.61
C LEU A 310 -16.39 4.85 9.92
N ALA A 311 -17.21 4.93 10.98
CA ALA A 311 -17.84 6.17 11.42
C ALA A 311 -16.80 7.22 11.87
N PHE A 312 -15.70 6.80 12.51
CA PHE A 312 -14.58 7.70 12.85
C PHE A 312 -13.92 8.27 11.59
N ILE A 313 -13.62 7.42 10.60
CA ILE A 313 -13.05 7.85 9.30
C ILE A 313 -14.01 8.82 8.61
N ALA A 314 -15.30 8.47 8.53
CA ALA A 314 -16.31 9.30 7.90
C ALA A 314 -16.47 10.64 8.61
N ALA A 315 -16.42 10.70 9.94
CA ALA A 315 -16.42 11.97 10.66
C ALA A 315 -15.24 12.86 10.28
N ARG A 316 -14.02 12.31 10.25
CA ARG A 316 -12.80 13.04 9.84
C ARG A 316 -12.84 13.54 8.40
N VAL A 317 -13.46 12.77 7.50
CA VAL A 317 -13.74 13.18 6.12
C VAL A 317 -14.79 14.29 6.09
N GLY A 318 -15.90 14.15 6.82
CA GLY A 318 -16.98 15.14 6.90
C GLY A 318 -16.55 16.49 7.46
N ASP A 319 -15.48 16.53 8.28
CA ASP A 319 -14.88 17.75 8.81
C ASP A 319 -14.04 18.53 7.78
N GLN A 320 -13.70 17.93 6.63
CA GLN A 320 -12.94 18.60 5.58
C GLN A 320 -13.79 19.67 4.88
N ASN A 321 -13.17 20.73 4.35
CA ASN A 321 -13.91 21.70 3.55
C ASN A 321 -14.31 21.13 2.16
N ASP A 322 -15.23 21.80 1.47
CA ASP A 322 -15.80 21.30 0.21
C ASP A 322 -14.75 21.17 -0.92
N ASP A 323 -13.77 22.07 -0.98
CA ASP A 323 -12.68 21.99 -1.95
C ASP A 323 -11.86 20.71 -1.74
N ARG A 324 -11.48 20.44 -0.48
CA ARG A 324 -10.71 19.26 -0.11
C ARG A 324 -11.52 17.98 -0.29
N LEU A 325 -12.80 17.97 0.07
CA LEU A 325 -13.69 16.83 -0.22
C LEU A 325 -13.76 16.53 -1.71
N GLY A 326 -13.90 17.57 -2.54
CA GLY A 326 -13.89 17.42 -3.99
C GLY A 326 -12.59 16.84 -4.54
N GLU A 327 -11.44 17.17 -3.95
CA GLU A 327 -10.14 16.54 -4.26
C GLU A 327 -10.10 15.06 -3.86
N LEU A 328 -10.53 14.73 -2.64
CA LEU A 328 -10.54 13.34 -2.14
C LEU A 328 -11.44 12.44 -3.00
N ILE A 329 -12.58 12.95 -3.48
CA ILE A 329 -13.46 12.24 -4.41
C ILE A 329 -12.77 12.07 -5.77
N ARG A 330 -12.13 13.11 -6.31
CA ARG A 330 -11.38 13.03 -7.57
C ARG A 330 -10.28 11.98 -7.51
N ASP A 331 -9.51 11.97 -6.43
CA ASP A 331 -8.41 11.03 -6.24
C ASP A 331 -8.94 9.58 -6.13
N ALA A 332 -10.02 9.37 -5.38
CA ALA A 332 -10.66 8.05 -5.27
C ALA A 332 -11.27 7.58 -6.61
N HIS A 333 -11.90 8.49 -7.36
CA HIS A 333 -12.44 8.19 -8.68
C HIS A 333 -11.34 7.84 -9.69
N ALA A 334 -10.26 8.63 -9.74
CA ALA A 334 -9.12 8.38 -10.62
C ALA A 334 -8.41 7.05 -10.31
N ALA A 335 -8.49 6.59 -9.07
CA ALA A 335 -7.96 5.31 -8.61
C ALA A 335 -8.94 4.13 -8.70
N ASP A 336 -10.16 4.34 -9.19
CA ASP A 336 -11.23 3.33 -9.28
C ASP A 336 -11.61 2.69 -7.92
N LEU A 337 -11.71 3.51 -6.88
CA LEU A 337 -11.94 3.07 -5.49
C LEU A 337 -13.36 3.32 -4.98
N TRP A 338 -14.35 3.38 -5.87
CA TRP A 338 -15.74 3.62 -5.48
C TRP A 338 -16.31 2.54 -4.56
N ALA A 339 -15.92 1.28 -4.74
CA ALA A 339 -16.31 0.19 -3.86
C ALA A 339 -15.87 0.41 -2.39
N ALA A 340 -14.75 1.11 -2.18
CA ALA A 340 -14.29 1.49 -0.85
C ALA A 340 -14.89 2.81 -0.34
N MET A 341 -15.21 3.73 -1.25
CA MET A 341 -15.84 5.02 -0.91
C MET A 341 -17.30 4.89 -0.46
N ILE A 342 -18.07 3.97 -1.05
CA ILE A 342 -19.50 3.78 -0.73
C ILE A 342 -19.74 3.51 0.78
N PRO A 343 -19.03 2.55 1.43
CA PRO A 343 -19.15 2.35 2.88
C PRO A 343 -18.81 3.62 3.70
N VAL A 344 -17.79 4.38 3.29
CA VAL A 344 -17.39 5.61 3.97
C VAL A 344 -18.46 6.69 3.83
N ALA A 345 -19.03 6.86 2.63
CA ALA A 345 -20.11 7.80 2.37
C ALA A 345 -21.39 7.45 3.16
N LEU A 346 -21.69 6.17 3.30
CA LEU A 346 -22.80 5.70 4.12
C LEU A 346 -22.58 5.99 5.61
N ALA A 347 -21.35 5.87 6.09
CA ALA A 347 -21.00 6.16 7.48
C ALA A 347 -21.00 7.67 7.82
N LEU A 348 -21.12 8.57 6.84
CA LEU A 348 -21.29 10.01 7.09
C LEU A 348 -22.63 10.28 7.80
N THR A 349 -22.64 11.34 8.61
CA THR A 349 -23.89 11.92 9.13
C THR A 349 -24.77 12.42 7.98
N ASP A 350 -26.08 12.47 8.18
CA ASP A 350 -27.03 12.88 7.12
C ASP A 350 -26.68 14.25 6.51
N ASP A 351 -26.29 15.23 7.34
CA ASP A 351 -25.89 16.56 6.88
C ASP A 351 -24.62 16.50 6.01
N ASN A 352 -23.60 15.75 6.46
CA ASN A 352 -22.36 15.60 5.70
C ASN A 352 -22.57 14.76 4.43
N ARG A 353 -23.46 13.77 4.46
CA ARG A 353 -23.81 12.94 3.30
C ARG A 353 -24.49 13.77 2.22
N ARG A 354 -25.45 14.63 2.60
CA ARG A 354 -26.09 15.59 1.66
C ARG A 354 -25.08 16.60 1.13
N ARG A 355 -24.19 17.12 1.97
CA ARG A 355 -23.11 18.02 1.53
C ARG A 355 -22.19 17.34 0.52
N PHE A 356 -21.74 16.12 0.82
CA PHE A 356 -20.89 15.30 -0.05
C PHE A 356 -21.57 15.02 -1.40
N ALA A 357 -22.83 14.58 -1.37
CA ALA A 357 -23.63 14.30 -2.56
C ALA A 357 -23.95 15.55 -3.42
N GLY A 358 -23.93 16.74 -2.81
CA GLY A 358 -24.13 18.01 -3.49
C GLY A 358 -22.87 18.63 -4.10
N LEU A 359 -21.70 18.01 -3.95
CA LEU A 359 -20.47 18.54 -4.55
C LEU A 359 -20.52 18.46 -6.08
N PRO A 360 -19.93 19.42 -6.82
CA PRO A 360 -20.03 19.48 -8.29
C PRO A 360 -19.62 18.17 -8.99
N ILE A 361 -18.58 17.50 -8.49
CA ILE A 361 -18.11 16.22 -9.03
C ILE A 361 -19.18 15.11 -9.00
N MET A 362 -20.09 15.13 -8.03
CA MET A 362 -21.14 14.11 -7.88
C MET A 362 -22.26 14.27 -8.93
N THR A 363 -22.26 15.37 -9.70
CA THR A 363 -23.19 15.59 -10.82
C THR A 363 -22.62 15.10 -12.15
N GLU A 364 -21.34 14.73 -12.19
CA GLU A 364 -20.67 14.29 -13.41
C GLU A 364 -21.15 12.88 -13.83
N PRO A 365 -21.62 12.68 -15.08
CA PRO A 365 -22.13 11.38 -15.53
C PRO A 365 -21.10 10.25 -15.44
N GLU A 366 -19.82 10.53 -15.70
CA GLU A 366 -18.73 9.55 -15.61
C GLU A 366 -18.55 9.04 -14.18
N VAL A 367 -18.67 9.94 -13.19
CA VAL A 367 -18.59 9.59 -11.76
C VAL A 367 -19.78 8.75 -11.34
N LEU A 368 -21.01 9.16 -11.69
CA LEU A 368 -22.22 8.39 -11.39
C LEU A 368 -22.18 7.00 -12.03
N THR A 369 -21.68 6.90 -13.27
CA THR A 369 -21.49 5.64 -13.96
C THR A 369 -20.52 4.74 -13.19
N ALA A 370 -19.37 5.26 -12.77
CA ALA A 370 -18.40 4.51 -11.98
C ALA A 370 -18.97 4.03 -10.63
N ILE A 371 -19.79 4.85 -9.96
CA ILE A 371 -20.49 4.46 -8.71
C ILE A 371 -21.46 3.30 -8.96
N ILE A 372 -22.28 3.39 -10.02
CA ILE A 372 -23.25 2.35 -10.39
C ILE A 372 -22.51 1.04 -10.73
N THR A 373 -21.45 1.12 -11.55
CA THR A 373 -20.62 -0.02 -11.93
C THR A 373 -19.99 -0.67 -10.70
N ALA A 374 -19.34 0.11 -9.83
CA ALA A 374 -18.74 -0.42 -8.61
C ALA A 374 -19.79 -1.04 -7.67
N THR A 375 -20.97 -0.44 -7.57
CA THR A 375 -22.08 -0.99 -6.78
C THR A 375 -22.51 -2.36 -7.30
N ALA A 376 -22.64 -2.47 -8.63
CA ALA A 376 -23.09 -3.69 -9.28
C ALA A 376 -22.04 -4.81 -9.25
N ASP A 377 -20.76 -4.48 -9.50
CA ASP A 377 -19.67 -5.44 -9.58
C ASP A 377 -19.26 -5.99 -8.20
N HIS A 378 -19.49 -5.21 -7.13
CA HIS A 378 -19.14 -5.58 -5.75
C HIS A 378 -20.34 -5.88 -4.85
N ASP A 379 -21.56 -5.96 -5.40
CA ASP A 379 -22.81 -6.25 -4.67
C ASP A 379 -23.08 -5.29 -3.48
N LEU A 380 -22.84 -3.99 -3.70
CA LEU A 380 -22.95 -2.95 -2.67
C LEU A 380 -24.32 -2.26 -2.63
N TRP A 381 -25.36 -2.86 -3.22
CA TRP A 381 -26.70 -2.26 -3.33
C TRP A 381 -27.28 -1.83 -1.98
N SER A 382 -27.08 -2.65 -0.94
CA SER A 382 -27.57 -2.36 0.42
C SER A 382 -26.95 -1.11 1.03
N GLN A 383 -25.76 -0.71 0.55
CA GLN A 383 -25.03 0.45 1.00
C GLN A 383 -25.23 1.66 0.09
N ALA A 384 -25.42 1.43 -1.21
CA ALA A 384 -25.59 2.50 -2.19
C ALA A 384 -27.02 3.06 -2.22
N LEU A 385 -28.06 2.22 -2.08
CA LEU A 385 -29.45 2.67 -2.13
C LEU A 385 -29.77 3.77 -1.08
N PRO A 386 -29.37 3.65 0.20
CA PRO A 386 -29.59 4.71 1.19
C PRO A 386 -28.88 6.03 0.87
N LEU A 387 -27.91 6.06 -0.06
CA LEU A 387 -27.19 7.27 -0.44
C LEU A 387 -27.97 8.10 -1.47
N VAL A 388 -28.88 7.48 -2.23
CA VAL A 388 -29.67 8.16 -3.27
C VAL A 388 -30.54 9.26 -2.68
N ASP A 389 -31.10 9.04 -1.49
CA ASP A 389 -31.93 10.03 -0.79
C ASP A 389 -31.14 11.31 -0.41
N ALA A 390 -29.81 11.25 -0.39
CA ALA A 390 -28.94 12.40 -0.17
C ALA A 390 -28.59 13.17 -1.45
N LEU A 391 -28.85 12.59 -2.64
CA LEU A 391 -28.55 13.24 -3.92
C LEU A 391 -29.46 14.45 -4.16
N PRO A 392 -28.92 15.53 -4.76
CA PRO A 392 -29.74 16.63 -5.26
C PRO A 392 -30.83 16.15 -6.23
N GLU A 393 -32.01 16.78 -6.17
CA GLU A 393 -33.17 16.40 -7.00
C GLU A 393 -32.90 16.50 -8.51
N ASP A 394 -32.01 17.40 -8.93
CA ASP A 394 -31.58 17.57 -10.31
C ASP A 394 -30.59 16.48 -10.79
N THR A 395 -29.96 15.75 -9.88
CA THR A 395 -29.05 14.64 -10.19
C THR A 395 -29.81 13.32 -10.42
N LYS A 396 -30.96 13.12 -9.75
CA LYS A 396 -31.74 11.88 -9.82
C LYS A 396 -32.16 11.48 -11.26
N PRO A 397 -32.58 12.40 -12.16
CA PRO A 397 -32.88 12.04 -13.54
C PRO A 397 -31.67 11.52 -14.33
N THR A 398 -30.48 12.10 -14.10
CA THR A 398 -29.23 11.60 -14.72
C THR A 398 -28.90 10.21 -14.20
N LEU A 399 -28.98 10.00 -12.89
CA LEU A 399 -28.78 8.68 -12.27
C LEU A 399 -29.74 7.64 -12.85
N ALA A 400 -31.02 7.98 -13.00
CA ALA A 400 -32.01 7.12 -13.62
C ALA A 400 -31.58 6.76 -15.05
N ALA A 401 -31.29 7.73 -15.91
CA ALA A 401 -30.87 7.45 -17.28
C ALA A 401 -29.68 6.46 -17.36
N LEU A 402 -28.69 6.58 -16.47
CA LEU A 402 -27.50 5.70 -16.42
C LEU A 402 -27.82 4.27 -15.92
N ILE A 403 -28.77 4.12 -15.00
CA ILE A 403 -29.23 2.79 -14.53
C ILE A 403 -29.87 1.99 -15.67
N GLY A 404 -30.38 2.66 -16.70
CA GLY A 404 -30.88 2.03 -17.92
C GLY A 404 -29.87 1.12 -18.63
N ASP A 405 -28.57 1.31 -18.41
CA ASP A 405 -27.49 0.52 -19.04
C ASP A 405 -27.10 -0.73 -18.26
N LEU A 406 -27.60 -0.91 -17.02
CA LEU A 406 -27.33 -2.10 -16.22
C LEU A 406 -27.86 -3.37 -16.91
N THR A 407 -27.24 -4.52 -16.64
CA THR A 407 -27.74 -5.82 -17.12
C THR A 407 -29.01 -6.26 -16.37
N ARG A 408 -29.74 -7.25 -16.92
CA ARG A 408 -30.92 -7.82 -16.24
C ARG A 408 -30.57 -8.36 -14.84
N GLU A 409 -29.42 -9.01 -14.70
CA GLU A 409 -28.99 -9.60 -13.43
C GLU A 409 -28.68 -8.52 -12.39
N GLN A 410 -27.97 -7.46 -12.77
CA GLN A 410 -27.64 -6.35 -11.87
C GLN A 410 -28.89 -5.57 -11.43
N LEU A 411 -29.84 -5.32 -12.34
CA LEU A 411 -31.12 -4.69 -11.99
C LEU A 411 -31.94 -5.57 -11.04
N LEU A 412 -31.96 -6.89 -11.27
CA LEU A 412 -32.66 -7.81 -10.38
C LEU A 412 -32.05 -7.81 -8.98
N ALA A 413 -30.72 -7.80 -8.86
CA ALA A 413 -30.03 -7.71 -7.57
C ALA A 413 -30.38 -6.42 -6.82
N ALA A 414 -30.43 -5.28 -7.51
CA ALA A 414 -30.84 -4.01 -6.93
C ALA A 414 -32.30 -4.05 -6.40
N VAL A 415 -33.23 -4.57 -7.22
CA VAL A 415 -34.66 -4.72 -6.85
C VAL A 415 -34.84 -5.61 -5.62
N LEU A 416 -34.20 -6.79 -5.62
CA LEU A 416 -34.26 -7.72 -4.49
C LEU A 416 -33.64 -7.13 -3.21
N THR A 417 -32.56 -6.36 -3.33
CA THR A 417 -31.93 -5.75 -2.17
C THR A 417 -32.81 -4.66 -1.56
N ALA A 418 -33.43 -3.82 -2.38
CA ALA A 418 -34.36 -2.82 -1.91
C ALA A 418 -35.63 -3.42 -1.30
N SER A 419 -36.14 -4.51 -1.88
CA SER A 419 -37.35 -5.19 -1.37
C SER A 419 -37.12 -5.84 -0.01
N ARG A 420 -35.88 -6.23 0.30
CA ARG A 420 -35.52 -6.76 1.63
C ARG A 420 -35.22 -5.68 2.67
N GLY A 421 -35.16 -4.41 2.26
CA GLY A 421 -34.81 -3.28 3.14
C GLY A 421 -35.86 -2.16 3.10
N ASP A 422 -35.52 -1.05 3.75
CA ASP A 422 -36.42 0.11 3.86
C ASP A 422 -36.28 1.11 2.69
N ASN A 423 -35.67 0.71 1.56
CA ASN A 423 -35.31 1.60 0.44
C ASN A 423 -36.18 1.39 -0.81
N ILE A 424 -37.36 0.77 -0.67
CA ILE A 424 -38.24 0.52 -1.80
C ILE A 424 -38.76 1.82 -2.44
N HIS A 425 -38.97 2.87 -1.64
CA HIS A 425 -39.37 4.20 -2.13
C HIS A 425 -38.30 4.80 -3.03
N THR A 426 -37.02 4.67 -2.67
CA THR A 426 -35.89 5.16 -3.46
C THR A 426 -35.84 4.51 -4.84
N LEU A 427 -36.08 3.19 -4.93
CA LEU A 427 -36.15 2.52 -6.24
C LEU A 427 -37.33 3.01 -7.08
N VAL A 428 -38.48 3.26 -6.45
CA VAL A 428 -39.66 3.78 -7.15
C VAL A 428 -39.41 5.18 -7.69
N ASP A 429 -38.78 6.05 -6.91
CA ASP A 429 -38.41 7.40 -7.35
C ASP A 429 -37.43 7.35 -8.53
N ILE A 430 -36.42 6.48 -8.48
CA ILE A 430 -35.50 6.29 -9.60
C ILE A 430 -36.22 5.72 -10.82
N ALA A 431 -37.09 4.73 -10.64
CA ALA A 431 -37.86 4.12 -11.73
C ALA A 431 -38.77 5.15 -12.41
N LEU A 432 -39.48 5.98 -11.64
CA LEU A 432 -40.32 7.05 -12.19
C LEU A 432 -39.53 8.10 -12.98
N ALA A 433 -38.28 8.35 -12.59
CA ALA A 433 -37.39 9.26 -13.29
C ALA A 433 -36.82 8.69 -14.62
N GLN A 434 -36.99 7.40 -14.90
CA GLN A 434 -36.64 6.79 -16.19
C GLN A 434 -37.56 7.27 -17.32
N ASP A 435 -37.13 7.08 -18.57
CA ASP A 435 -38.02 7.15 -19.73
C ASP A 435 -38.95 5.92 -19.81
N GLN A 436 -39.96 5.98 -20.70
CA GLN A 436 -40.95 4.91 -20.81
C GLN A 436 -40.33 3.53 -21.16
N PRO A 437 -39.36 3.42 -22.09
CA PRO A 437 -38.63 2.17 -22.32
C PRO A 437 -37.92 1.62 -21.07
N GLY A 438 -37.24 2.49 -20.31
CA GLY A 438 -36.56 2.11 -19.06
C GLY A 438 -37.54 1.60 -18.00
N ARG A 439 -38.67 2.29 -17.80
CA ARG A 439 -39.74 1.84 -16.89
C ARG A 439 -40.33 0.49 -17.28
N ALA A 440 -40.69 0.33 -18.55
CA ALA A 440 -41.24 -0.92 -19.07
C ALA A 440 -40.28 -2.10 -18.86
N ARG A 441 -38.97 -1.87 -19.02
CA ARG A 441 -37.93 -2.87 -18.77
C ARG A 441 -37.90 -3.33 -17.30
N ILE A 442 -37.96 -2.39 -16.35
CA ILE A 442 -37.98 -2.72 -14.91
C ILE A 442 -39.26 -3.48 -14.55
N LEU A 443 -40.42 -3.03 -15.03
CA LEU A 443 -41.71 -3.67 -14.77
C LEU A 443 -41.78 -5.10 -15.34
N GLN A 444 -41.25 -5.32 -16.55
CA GLN A 444 -41.13 -6.66 -17.13
C GLN A 444 -40.17 -7.57 -16.36
N LEU A 445 -39.09 -7.00 -15.81
CA LEU A 445 -38.14 -7.74 -14.99
C LEU A 445 -38.81 -8.23 -13.71
N ILE A 446 -39.55 -7.36 -13.02
CA ILE A 446 -40.32 -7.69 -11.81
C ILE A 446 -41.38 -8.77 -12.11
N ASP A 447 -42.17 -8.60 -13.18
CA ASP A 447 -43.21 -9.56 -13.58
C ASP A 447 -42.63 -10.97 -13.84
N GLY A 448 -41.44 -11.02 -14.43
CA GLY A 448 -40.71 -12.24 -14.75
C GLY A 448 -39.79 -12.78 -13.65
N MET A 449 -39.91 -12.30 -12.40
CA MET A 449 -39.22 -12.88 -11.25
C MET A 449 -39.82 -14.24 -10.88
N ASP A 450 -38.96 -15.23 -10.62
CA ASP A 450 -39.39 -16.54 -10.11
C ASP A 450 -40.00 -16.40 -8.70
N ASP A 451 -39.39 -15.56 -7.86
CA ASP A 451 -39.85 -15.23 -6.50
C ASP A 451 -40.55 -13.85 -6.44
N ILE A 452 -41.49 -13.59 -7.35
CA ILE A 452 -42.27 -12.33 -7.35
C ILE A 452 -42.98 -12.06 -6.00
N GLU A 453 -43.34 -13.12 -5.27
CA GLU A 453 -43.90 -13.04 -3.92
C GLU A 453 -42.94 -12.33 -2.95
N GLU A 454 -41.62 -12.50 -3.09
CA GLU A 454 -40.63 -11.82 -2.26
C GLU A 454 -40.70 -10.30 -2.47
N PHE A 455 -40.78 -9.84 -3.72
CA PHE A 455 -40.98 -8.43 -4.04
C PHE A 455 -42.30 -7.90 -3.48
N LEU A 456 -43.40 -8.64 -3.64
CA LEU A 456 -44.71 -8.23 -3.11
C LEU A 456 -44.75 -8.19 -1.58
N SER A 457 -44.00 -9.08 -0.92
CA SER A 457 -43.90 -9.12 0.54
C SER A 457 -43.24 -7.88 1.13
N ALA A 458 -42.35 -7.23 0.36
CA ALA A 458 -41.72 -5.96 0.71
C ALA A 458 -42.70 -4.80 0.80
N LEU A 459 -43.82 -4.90 0.08
CA LEU A 459 -44.95 -3.99 0.26
C LEU A 459 -45.66 -4.42 1.54
N THR A 460 -45.50 -3.60 2.58
CA THR A 460 -46.10 -3.77 3.91
C THR A 460 -47.14 -2.68 4.17
N THR A 461 -47.81 -2.75 5.32
CA THR A 461 -48.73 -1.69 5.78
C THR A 461 -48.04 -0.35 6.00
N ASP A 462 -46.73 -0.36 6.24
CA ASP A 462 -45.92 0.84 6.47
C ASP A 462 -45.33 1.41 5.17
N THR A 463 -45.64 0.80 4.02
CA THR A 463 -45.20 1.30 2.71
C THR A 463 -45.72 2.72 2.48
N PRO A 464 -44.86 3.70 2.17
CA PRO A 464 -45.28 5.08 1.93
C PRO A 464 -46.33 5.20 0.82
N ASP A 465 -47.32 6.09 1.00
CA ASP A 465 -48.38 6.34 0.00
C ASP A 465 -47.83 6.71 -1.39
N VAL A 466 -46.67 7.37 -1.44
CA VAL A 466 -46.00 7.75 -2.68
C VAL A 466 -45.66 6.54 -3.56
N VAL A 467 -45.36 5.38 -2.97
CA VAL A 467 -45.07 4.14 -3.70
C VAL A 467 -46.32 3.63 -4.39
N TRP A 468 -47.46 3.61 -3.69
CA TRP A 468 -48.74 3.19 -4.27
C TRP A 468 -49.22 4.15 -5.36
N GLN A 469 -49.06 5.46 -5.13
CA GLN A 469 -49.40 6.48 -6.13
C GLN A 469 -48.54 6.36 -7.39
N ALA A 470 -47.25 6.04 -7.25
CA ALA A 470 -46.36 5.79 -8.36
C ALA A 470 -46.79 4.59 -9.21
N LEU A 471 -47.14 3.47 -8.57
CA LEU A 471 -47.65 2.28 -9.26
C LEU A 471 -48.94 2.57 -10.03
N ILE A 472 -49.85 3.35 -9.44
CA ILE A 472 -51.08 3.79 -10.11
C ILE A 472 -50.77 4.73 -11.28
N GLN A 473 -49.79 5.63 -11.13
CA GLN A 473 -49.41 6.57 -12.17
C GLN A 473 -48.90 5.87 -13.43
N VAL A 474 -48.16 4.76 -13.28
CA VAL A 474 -47.61 3.98 -14.40
C VAL A 474 -48.48 2.77 -14.75
N HIS A 475 -49.72 2.71 -14.28
CA HIS A 475 -50.65 1.58 -14.46
C HIS A 475 -50.62 0.98 -15.88
N ASP A 476 -50.71 1.81 -16.91
CA ASP A 476 -50.80 1.38 -18.31
C ASP A 476 -49.50 0.74 -18.85
N GLU A 477 -48.39 0.88 -18.13
CA GLU A 477 -47.09 0.30 -18.44
C GLU A 477 -46.84 -1.03 -17.70
N ILE A 478 -47.65 -1.35 -16.66
CA ILE A 478 -47.47 -2.54 -15.82
C ILE A 478 -48.03 -3.79 -16.53
N PRO A 479 -47.27 -4.90 -16.62
CA PRO A 479 -47.77 -6.17 -17.12
C PRO A 479 -49.02 -6.65 -16.38
N ALA A 480 -49.99 -7.23 -17.10
CA ALA A 480 -51.28 -7.62 -16.52
C ALA A 480 -51.19 -8.62 -15.35
N ARG A 481 -50.19 -9.52 -15.37
CA ARG A 481 -49.92 -10.46 -14.27
C ARG A 481 -49.48 -9.70 -13.02
N LEU A 482 -48.48 -8.82 -13.14
CA LEU A 482 -48.03 -7.95 -12.06
C LEU A 482 -49.14 -7.02 -11.54
N LEU A 483 -49.98 -6.44 -12.41
CA LEU A 483 -51.16 -5.63 -11.99
C LEU A 483 -52.10 -6.43 -11.09
N ALA A 484 -52.48 -7.65 -11.49
CA ALA A 484 -53.36 -8.51 -10.71
C ALA A 484 -52.79 -8.80 -9.31
N GLN A 485 -51.48 -9.08 -9.23
CA GLN A 485 -50.80 -9.37 -7.98
C GLN A 485 -50.63 -8.13 -7.08
N LEU A 486 -50.31 -6.97 -7.66
CA LEU A 486 -50.25 -5.70 -6.91
C LEU A 486 -51.62 -5.30 -6.36
N ALA A 487 -52.69 -5.48 -7.15
CA ALA A 487 -54.06 -5.22 -6.69
C ALA A 487 -54.47 -6.17 -5.56
N GLU A 488 -54.13 -7.45 -5.65
CA GLU A 488 -54.35 -8.42 -4.57
C GLU A 488 -53.59 -8.03 -3.30
N ARG A 489 -52.30 -7.70 -3.44
CA ARG A 489 -51.48 -7.25 -2.31
C ARG A 489 -52.01 -5.98 -1.66
N ALA A 490 -52.48 -5.00 -2.45
CA ALA A 490 -53.11 -3.79 -1.93
C ALA A 490 -54.35 -4.10 -1.07
N ARG A 491 -55.20 -5.06 -1.49
CA ARG A 491 -56.36 -5.51 -0.69
C ARG A 491 -55.93 -6.18 0.60
N GLU A 492 -54.91 -7.05 0.56
CA GLU A 492 -54.37 -7.70 1.77
C GLU A 492 -53.89 -6.69 2.81
N LEU A 493 -53.35 -5.56 2.34
CA LEU A 493 -52.85 -4.48 3.19
C LEU A 493 -53.94 -3.46 3.58
N GLY A 494 -55.20 -3.70 3.21
CA GLY A 494 -56.34 -2.84 3.55
C GLY A 494 -56.45 -1.55 2.73
N ARG A 495 -55.84 -1.50 1.54
CA ARG A 495 -55.82 -0.35 0.63
C ARG A 495 -56.79 -0.56 -0.55
N ASP A 496 -58.07 -0.76 -0.25
CA ASP A 496 -59.10 -1.10 -1.25
C ASP A 496 -59.21 -0.08 -2.38
N ASP A 497 -59.07 1.22 -2.09
CA ASP A 497 -59.13 2.29 -3.09
C ASP A 497 -57.96 2.25 -4.07
N ASP A 498 -56.77 1.85 -3.62
CA ASP A 498 -55.59 1.70 -4.48
C ASP A 498 -55.65 0.38 -5.26
N ALA A 499 -56.15 -0.69 -4.63
CA ALA A 499 -56.40 -1.96 -5.28
C ALA A 499 -57.32 -1.80 -6.50
N ASN A 500 -58.44 -1.06 -6.34
CA ASN A 500 -59.39 -0.79 -7.42
C ASN A 500 -58.76 -0.03 -8.61
N LYS A 501 -57.77 0.84 -8.36
CA LYS A 501 -57.06 1.59 -9.39
C LYS A 501 -55.95 0.78 -10.07
N LEU A 502 -55.55 -0.33 -9.46
CA LEU A 502 -54.54 -1.26 -9.97
C LEU A 502 -55.15 -2.51 -10.62
N GLU A 503 -56.49 -2.65 -10.63
CA GLU A 503 -57.13 -3.79 -11.27
C GLU A 503 -56.91 -3.77 -12.78
N PRO A 504 -56.49 -4.90 -13.39
CA PRO A 504 -56.31 -4.95 -14.83
C PRO A 504 -57.64 -4.67 -15.52
N VAL A 505 -57.66 -3.68 -16.41
CA VAL A 505 -58.85 -3.33 -17.19
C VAL A 505 -59.30 -4.57 -17.98
N PRO A 506 -60.54 -5.05 -17.81
CA PRO A 506 -61.01 -6.23 -18.53
C PRO A 506 -60.91 -5.94 -20.02
N ALA A 507 -60.23 -6.82 -20.77
CA ALA A 507 -60.10 -6.70 -22.21
C ALA A 507 -61.49 -6.62 -22.84
N THR A 508 -61.92 -5.41 -23.21
CA THR A 508 -63.07 -5.24 -24.09
C THR A 508 -62.69 -5.86 -25.43
N THR A 509 -63.34 -6.97 -25.74
CA THR A 509 -63.30 -7.63 -27.03
C THR A 509 -63.66 -6.61 -28.12
N GLN A 510 -62.70 -6.28 -28.98
CA GLN A 510 -62.95 -5.78 -30.34
C GLN A 510 -62.16 -6.61 -31.34
#